data_AF-A0AAW0VYL8-F1
#
_entry.id   AF-A0AAW0VYL8-F1
#
_cell.length_a   1.000
_cell.length_b   1.000
_cell.length_c   1.000
_cell.angle_alpha   90.00
_cell.angle_beta   90.00
_cell.angle_gamma   90.00
#
_symmetry.space_group_name_H-M   'P 1'
#
loop_
_entity.id
_entity.type
_entity.pdbx_description
1 polymer ?
#
loop_
_entity_poly.entity_id
_entity_poly.type
_entity_poly.pdbx_seq_one_letter_code
_entity_poly.pdbx_strand_id
1 'polypeptide(L)'
;VRAGCVDMTFICDFKLVKEAFSKIECTDRPHWEPFHFLTDGKESGVIMTNGQHWQNARRFLLRNLRDLGMGKSYLEVPIQEEAQMLVNDFRKYDGKAVPLPNSINIAVLNVIWQLVASRRYELDDKDITSFIALIKSFQEDTSAFILPIFFPILNYLPRFLTRKLFRFDIIDKVKQNALGL
;
A
#
# COMPACT_ATOMS: atom_id res chain seq x y z
N VAL A 1 16.15 -20.65 -5.07
CA VAL A 1 17.21 -19.60 -5.13
C VAL A 1 17.38 -19.04 -3.75
N ARG A 2 18.62 -18.90 -3.26
CA ARG A 2 18.88 -18.29 -1.95
C ARG A 2 19.21 -16.81 -2.14
N ALA A 3 18.51 -15.92 -1.44
CA ALA A 3 18.84 -14.50 -1.37
C ALA A 3 19.19 -14.14 0.08
N GLY A 4 20.47 -13.83 0.33
CA GLY A 4 20.96 -13.60 1.68
C GLY A 4 20.71 -14.81 2.58
N CYS A 5 19.98 -14.63 3.68
CA CYS A 5 19.59 -15.69 4.61
C CYS A 5 18.22 -16.33 4.31
N VAL A 6 17.55 -15.97 3.21
CA VAL A 6 16.20 -16.46 2.87
C VAL A 6 16.24 -17.39 1.66
N ASP A 7 15.62 -18.56 1.80
CA ASP A 7 15.41 -19.50 0.69
C ASP A 7 14.10 -19.16 -0.03
N MET A 8 14.19 -18.91 -1.34
CA MET A 8 13.07 -18.52 -2.20
C MET A 8 12.81 -19.57 -3.28
N THR A 9 11.54 -19.92 -3.45
CA THR A 9 11.07 -20.81 -4.52
C THR A 9 10.25 -20.01 -5.51
N PHE A 10 10.62 -20.07 -6.78
CA PHE A 10 9.89 -19.41 -7.86
C PHE A 10 9.01 -20.45 -8.57
N ILE A 11 7.72 -20.14 -8.67
CA ILE A 11 6.76 -20.94 -9.44
C ILE A 11 6.48 -20.18 -10.73
N CYS A 12 7.02 -20.67 -11.85
CA CYS A 12 6.93 -20.01 -13.16
C CYS A 12 5.93 -20.66 -14.12
N ASP A 13 5.26 -21.74 -13.72
CA ASP A 13 4.26 -22.43 -14.54
C ASP A 13 2.84 -22.09 -14.06
N PHE A 14 1.94 -21.77 -15.00
CA PHE A 14 0.57 -21.36 -14.68
C PHE A 14 -0.23 -22.42 -13.92
N LYS A 15 -0.09 -23.71 -14.27
CA LYS A 15 -0.83 -24.78 -13.60
C LYS A 15 -0.34 -24.93 -12.17
N LEU A 16 0.97 -24.87 -11.96
CA LEU A 16 1.57 -24.91 -10.62
C LEU A 16 1.20 -23.69 -9.78
N VAL A 17 1.16 -22.50 -10.36
CA VAL A 17 0.67 -21.29 -9.68
C VAL A 17 -0.77 -21.51 -9.23
N LYS A 18 -1.66 -21.91 -10.14
CA LYS A 18 -3.06 -22.16 -9.80
C LYS A 18 -3.23 -23.19 -8.69
N GLU A 19 -2.45 -24.28 -8.74
CA GLU A 19 -2.46 -25.30 -7.71
C GLU A 19 -1.96 -24.75 -6.36
N ALA A 20 -0.82 -24.05 -6.33
CA ALA A 20 -0.26 -23.47 -5.13
C ALA A 20 -1.24 -22.48 -4.47
N PHE A 21 -1.82 -21.54 -5.22
CA PHE A 21 -2.77 -20.56 -4.69
C PHE A 21 -4.12 -21.16 -4.24
N SER A 22 -4.41 -22.42 -4.58
CA SER A 22 -5.60 -23.14 -4.09
C SER A 22 -5.39 -23.83 -2.74
N LYS A 23 -4.13 -24.01 -2.32
CA LYS A 23 -3.73 -24.73 -1.10
C LYS A 23 -3.64 -23.77 0.09
N ILE A 24 -4.23 -24.14 1.21
CA ILE A 24 -4.22 -23.32 2.44
C ILE A 24 -2.79 -23.14 2.97
N GLU A 25 -1.92 -24.12 2.74
CA GLU A 25 -0.51 -24.14 3.13
C GLU A 25 0.31 -23.04 2.44
N CYS A 26 -0.15 -22.53 1.30
CA CYS A 26 0.49 -21.43 0.56
C CYS A 26 -0.17 -20.07 0.85
N THR A 27 -1.06 -19.98 1.85
CA THR A 27 -1.80 -18.74 2.14
C THR A 27 -1.11 -17.81 3.13
N ASP A 28 -0.07 -18.27 3.82
CA ASP A 28 0.66 -17.47 4.80
C ASP A 28 1.62 -16.45 4.13
N ARG A 29 2.03 -15.47 4.91
CA ARG A 29 3.03 -14.45 4.60
C ARG A 29 4.28 -14.75 5.42
N PRO A 30 5.49 -14.55 4.86
CA PRO A 30 6.69 -14.55 5.67
C PRO A 30 6.58 -13.47 6.76
N HIS A 31 7.27 -13.65 7.89
CA HIS A 31 7.33 -12.63 8.93
C HIS A 31 8.17 -11.44 8.45
N TRP A 32 7.50 -10.35 8.09
CA TRP A 32 8.16 -9.17 7.54
C TRP A 32 8.36 -8.11 8.63
N GLU A 33 9.22 -8.42 9.59
CA GLU A 33 9.54 -7.57 10.75
C GLU A 33 9.72 -6.08 10.43
N PRO A 34 10.40 -5.68 9.33
CA PRO A 34 10.50 -4.27 9.00
C PRO A 34 9.13 -3.59 8.98
N PHE A 35 8.13 -4.16 8.31
CA PHE A 35 6.82 -3.54 8.07
C PHE A 35 5.95 -3.39 9.33
N HIS A 36 6.35 -3.93 10.49
CA HIS A 36 5.61 -3.75 11.74
C HIS A 36 5.44 -2.28 12.15
N PHE A 37 6.28 -1.36 11.64
CA PHE A 37 6.08 0.08 11.88
C PHE A 37 4.77 0.62 11.29
N LEU A 38 4.20 -0.03 10.27
CA LEU A 38 2.91 0.35 9.67
C LEU A 38 1.71 -0.02 10.54
N THR A 39 1.94 -0.86 11.55
CA THR A 39 0.89 -1.51 12.35
C THR A 39 1.25 -1.46 13.84
N ASP A 40 1.82 -0.33 14.30
CA ASP A 40 2.17 -0.06 15.70
C ASP A 40 2.99 -1.16 16.38
N GLY A 41 3.88 -1.81 15.63
CA GLY A 41 4.77 -2.84 16.13
C GLY A 41 4.14 -4.23 16.26
N LYS A 42 2.93 -4.46 15.72
CA LYS A 42 2.24 -5.77 15.77
C LYS A 42 1.79 -6.19 14.38
N GLU A 43 1.76 -7.48 14.10
CA GLU A 43 1.08 -7.99 12.91
C GLU A 43 -0.41 -7.66 12.98
N SER A 44 -0.93 -6.88 12.04
CA SER A 44 -2.34 -6.48 12.00
C SER A 44 -2.83 -6.27 10.57
N GLY A 45 -4.16 -6.22 10.40
CA GLY A 45 -4.78 -6.07 9.09
C GLY A 45 -4.82 -7.38 8.29
N VAL A 46 -4.92 -7.27 6.96
CA VAL A 46 -5.09 -8.44 6.05
C VAL A 46 -3.80 -8.77 5.29
N ILE A 47 -2.89 -7.81 5.15
CA ILE A 47 -1.67 -7.98 4.32
C ILE A 47 -0.53 -8.59 5.14
N MET A 48 -0.48 -8.34 6.45
CA MET A 48 0.65 -8.65 7.33
C MET A 48 0.37 -9.77 8.34
N THR A 49 -0.74 -10.48 8.19
CA THR A 49 -1.21 -11.44 9.21
C THR A 49 -1.48 -12.81 8.61
N ASN A 50 -1.43 -13.84 9.46
CA ASN A 50 -1.59 -15.23 9.09
C ASN A 50 -2.67 -15.94 9.94
N GLY A 51 -2.99 -17.17 9.55
CA GLY A 51 -3.87 -18.07 10.31
C GLY A 51 -5.24 -17.49 10.66
N GLN A 52 -5.71 -17.76 11.89
CA GLN A 52 -7.06 -17.38 12.32
C GLN A 52 -7.27 -15.86 12.38
N HIS A 53 -6.23 -15.10 12.75
CA HIS A 53 -6.32 -13.65 12.83
C HIS A 53 -6.57 -13.05 11.44
N TRP A 54 -5.82 -13.50 10.43
CA TRP A 54 -6.05 -13.13 9.03
C TRP A 54 -7.44 -13.50 8.53
N GLN A 55 -7.90 -14.72 8.80
CA GLN A 55 -9.23 -15.17 8.38
C GLN A 55 -10.34 -14.29 8.96
N ASN A 56 -10.22 -13.94 10.24
CA ASN A 56 -11.19 -13.09 10.93
C ASN A 56 -11.16 -11.66 10.35
N ALA A 57 -9.98 -11.06 10.21
CA ALA A 57 -9.81 -9.72 9.64
C ALA A 57 -10.35 -9.63 8.20
N ARG A 58 -10.06 -10.64 7.37
CA ARG A 58 -10.54 -10.72 5.99
C ARG A 58 -12.07 -10.83 5.92
N ARG A 59 -12.68 -11.72 6.72
CA ARG A 59 -14.15 -11.89 6.74
C ARG A 59 -14.83 -10.61 7.23
N PHE A 60 -14.30 -10.00 8.28
CA PHE A 60 -14.78 -8.73 8.80
C PHE A 60 -14.71 -7.63 7.73
N LEU A 61 -13.55 -7.43 7.09
CA LEU A 61 -13.37 -6.41 6.07
C LEU A 61 -14.32 -6.61 4.88
N LEU A 62 -14.37 -7.81 4.30
CA LEU A 62 -15.21 -8.09 3.13
C LEU A 62 -16.70 -7.91 3.42
N ARG A 63 -17.14 -8.30 4.63
CA ARG A 63 -18.53 -8.07 5.05
C ARG A 63 -18.82 -6.57 5.11
N ASN A 64 -18.00 -5.80 5.84
CA ASN A 64 -18.22 -4.37 6.01
C ASN A 64 -18.13 -3.61 4.68
N LEU A 65 -17.17 -3.92 3.80
CA LEU A 65 -17.07 -3.28 2.49
C LEU A 65 -18.34 -3.50 1.66
N ARG A 66 -18.89 -4.71 1.66
CA ARG A 66 -20.15 -5.01 0.97
C ARG A 66 -21.35 -4.29 1.62
N ASP A 67 -21.36 -4.18 2.94
CA ASP A 67 -22.41 -3.45 3.66
C ASP A 67 -22.36 -1.95 3.34
N LEU A 68 -21.15 -1.36 3.28
CA LEU A 68 -20.87 0.03 2.88
C LEU A 68 -21.17 0.33 1.41
N GLY A 69 -21.30 -0.68 0.55
CA GLY A 69 -21.70 -0.49 -0.85
C GLY A 69 -20.69 -0.91 -1.91
N MET A 70 -19.60 -1.58 -1.52
CA MET A 70 -18.68 -2.20 -2.48
C MET A 70 -19.44 -3.20 -3.37
N GLY A 71 -19.37 -2.97 -4.69
CA GLY A 71 -20.09 -3.79 -5.67
C GLY A 71 -21.59 -3.52 -5.76
N LYS A 72 -22.08 -2.43 -5.17
CA LYS A 72 -23.46 -1.94 -5.32
C LYS A 72 -23.49 -0.65 -6.13
N SER A 73 -24.65 -0.30 -6.65
CA SER A 73 -24.87 0.90 -7.48
C SER A 73 -24.56 2.23 -6.77
N TYR A 74 -24.51 2.24 -5.43
CA TYR A 74 -24.14 3.43 -4.64
C TYR A 74 -22.79 4.03 -5.05
N LEU A 75 -21.81 3.21 -5.44
CA LEU A 75 -20.49 3.69 -5.86
C LEU A 75 -20.44 4.15 -7.31
N GLU A 76 -21.46 3.88 -8.13
CA GLU A 76 -21.45 4.25 -9.55
C GLU A 76 -21.36 5.76 -9.73
N VAL A 77 -22.13 6.52 -8.94
CA VAL A 77 -22.15 7.99 -9.03
C VAL A 77 -20.79 8.59 -8.63
N PRO A 78 -20.20 8.29 -7.46
CA PRO A 78 -18.86 8.77 -7.11
C PRO A 78 -17.79 8.38 -8.14
N ILE A 79 -17.85 7.17 -8.69
CA ILE A 79 -16.90 6.73 -9.73
C ILE A 79 -17.04 7.57 -11.00
N GLN A 80 -18.28 7.85 -11.43
CA GLN A 80 -18.55 8.68 -12.60
C GLN A 80 -18.11 10.13 -12.39
N GLU A 81 -18.32 10.69 -11.21
CA GLU A 81 -17.88 12.04 -10.85
C GLU A 81 -16.36 12.16 -10.92
N GLU A 82 -15.62 11.24 -10.32
CA GLU A 82 -14.15 11.23 -10.37
C GLU A 82 -13.64 10.97 -11.78
N ALA A 83 -14.29 10.12 -12.57
CA ALA A 83 -13.94 9.90 -13.98
C ALA A 83 -14.14 11.18 -14.82
N GLN A 84 -15.24 11.91 -14.62
CA GLN A 84 -15.51 13.16 -15.32
C GLN A 84 -14.52 14.26 -14.93
N MET A 85 -14.11 14.30 -13.66
CA MET A 85 -13.05 15.17 -13.17
C MET A 85 -11.72 14.86 -13.88
N LEU A 86 -11.33 13.59 -13.99
CA LEU A 86 -10.11 13.18 -14.70
C LEU A 86 -10.12 13.59 -16.18
N VAL A 87 -11.25 13.41 -16.87
CA VAL A 87 -11.40 13.85 -18.27
C VAL A 87 -11.15 15.35 -18.40
N ASN A 88 -11.68 16.15 -17.47
CA ASN A 88 -11.50 17.61 -17.48
C ASN A 88 -10.05 18.00 -17.15
N ASP A 89 -9.40 17.30 -16.23
CA ASP A 89 -7.99 17.53 -15.92
C ASP A 89 -7.10 17.19 -17.12
N PHE A 90 -7.38 16.08 -17.81
CA PHE A 90 -6.56 15.61 -18.91
C PHE A 90 -6.67 16.45 -20.18
N ARG A 91 -7.82 17.12 -20.39
CA ARG A 91 -7.99 18.08 -21.49
C ARG A 91 -6.95 19.19 -21.48
N LYS A 92 -6.40 19.55 -20.30
CA LYS A 92 -5.34 20.57 -20.17
C LYS A 92 -4.04 20.22 -20.89
N TYR A 93 -3.78 18.93 -21.13
CA TYR A 93 -2.55 18.48 -21.78
C TYR A 93 -2.64 18.48 -23.31
N ASP A 94 -3.83 18.63 -23.89
CA ASP A 94 -4.08 18.90 -25.31
C ASP A 94 -3.22 18.04 -26.28
N GLY A 95 -3.26 16.71 -26.10
CA GLY A 95 -2.55 15.76 -26.95
C GLY A 95 -1.03 15.64 -26.72
N LYS A 96 -0.48 16.37 -25.75
CA LYS A 96 0.95 16.27 -25.39
C LYS A 96 1.22 15.02 -24.55
N ALA A 97 2.33 14.37 -24.84
CA ALA A 97 2.85 13.32 -23.97
C ALA A 97 3.35 13.94 -22.66
N VAL A 98 2.64 13.66 -21.57
CA VAL A 98 3.01 14.09 -20.21
C VAL A 98 3.17 12.87 -19.29
N PRO A 99 4.00 12.96 -18.25
CA PRO A 99 3.98 11.97 -17.18
C PRO A 99 2.58 11.82 -16.59
N LEU A 100 2.24 10.62 -16.13
CA LEU A 100 0.92 10.32 -15.57
C LEU A 100 0.60 11.31 -14.41
N PRO A 101 -0.47 12.11 -14.52
CA PRO A 101 -0.80 13.08 -13.50
C PRO A 101 -1.22 12.42 -12.17
N ASN A 102 -0.90 13.08 -11.05
CA ASN A 102 -1.33 12.62 -9.72
C ASN A 102 -2.85 12.63 -9.53
N SER A 103 -3.61 13.32 -10.39
CA SER A 103 -5.07 13.38 -10.34
C SER A 103 -5.70 11.99 -10.39
N ILE A 104 -5.09 11.00 -11.04
CA ILE A 104 -5.56 9.59 -11.02
C ILE A 104 -5.53 9.02 -9.60
N ASN A 105 -4.43 9.24 -8.87
CA ASN A 105 -4.31 8.73 -7.51
C ASN A 105 -5.33 9.40 -6.58
N ILE A 106 -5.57 10.70 -6.77
CA ILE A 106 -6.60 11.44 -6.02
C ILE A 106 -7.99 10.90 -6.34
N ALA A 107 -8.32 10.68 -7.62
CA ALA A 107 -9.60 10.13 -8.05
C ALA A 107 -9.88 8.74 -7.44
N VAL A 108 -8.91 7.82 -7.51
CA VAL A 108 -9.04 6.48 -6.91
C VAL A 108 -9.21 6.58 -5.40
N LEU A 109 -8.43 7.44 -4.75
CA LEU A 109 -8.49 7.65 -3.30
C LEU A 109 -9.82 8.27 -2.87
N ASN A 110 -10.39 9.20 -3.64
CA ASN A 110 -11.70 9.78 -3.40
C ASN A 110 -12.81 8.73 -3.47
N VAL A 111 -12.77 7.80 -4.43
CA VAL A 111 -13.75 6.70 -4.48
C VAL A 111 -13.66 5.81 -3.23
N ILE A 112 -12.45 5.49 -2.78
CA ILE A 112 -12.24 4.70 -1.57
C ILE A 112 -12.68 5.49 -0.33
N TRP A 113 -12.35 6.78 -0.24
CA TRP A 113 -12.71 7.61 0.90
C TRP A 113 -14.20 7.90 0.98
N GLN A 114 -14.87 8.01 -0.16
CA GLN A 114 -16.31 8.12 -0.23
C GLN A 114 -16.97 6.84 0.32
N LEU A 115 -16.42 5.66 0.05
CA LEU A 115 -16.92 4.39 0.57
C LEU A 115 -16.73 4.26 2.10
N VAL A 116 -15.56 4.66 2.60
CA VAL A 116 -15.14 4.34 3.99
C VAL A 116 -15.44 5.48 4.98
N ALA A 117 -15.37 6.73 4.54
CA ALA A 117 -15.52 7.90 5.41
C ALA A 117 -16.51 8.95 4.87
N SER A 118 -17.16 8.70 3.74
CA SER A 118 -18.03 9.67 3.06
C SER A 118 -17.34 11.03 2.85
N ARG A 119 -16.05 11.00 2.49
CA ARG A 119 -15.23 12.20 2.25
C ARG A 119 -14.69 12.22 0.82
N ARG A 120 -14.55 13.44 0.29
CA ARG A 120 -13.95 13.75 -0.99
C ARG A 120 -12.97 14.91 -0.83
N TYR A 121 -11.83 14.81 -1.49
CA TYR A 121 -10.80 15.84 -1.55
C TYR A 121 -10.78 16.49 -2.94
N GLU A 122 -10.46 17.79 -2.98
CA GLU A 122 -10.18 18.46 -4.24
C GLU A 122 -8.75 18.16 -4.72
N LEU A 123 -8.49 18.40 -6.01
CA LEU A 123 -7.18 18.11 -6.62
C LEU A 123 -6.04 18.94 -6.03
N ASP A 124 -6.33 20.16 -5.60
CA ASP A 124 -5.38 21.13 -5.06
C ASP A 124 -5.33 21.13 -3.52
N ASP A 125 -6.05 20.20 -2.89
CA ASP A 125 -6.05 20.02 -1.44
C ASP A 125 -4.63 19.67 -0.95
N LYS A 126 -4.15 20.43 0.04
CA LYS A 126 -2.78 20.28 0.55
C LYS A 126 -2.61 18.99 1.34
N ASP A 127 -3.64 18.52 2.03
CA ASP A 127 -3.58 17.32 2.86
C ASP A 127 -3.50 16.09 1.96
N ILE A 128 -4.33 16.03 0.91
CA ILE A 128 -4.29 14.90 -0.04
C ILE A 128 -3.00 14.87 -0.86
N THR A 129 -2.51 16.05 -1.26
CA THR A 129 -1.24 16.18 -2.00
C THR A 129 -0.07 15.71 -1.13
N SER A 130 -0.05 16.10 0.16
CA SER A 130 0.97 15.68 1.12
C SER A 130 0.90 14.17 1.38
N PHE A 131 -0.31 13.62 1.51
CA PHE A 131 -0.52 12.19 1.69
C PHE A 131 -0.03 11.36 0.50
N ILE A 132 -0.34 11.78 -0.73
CA ILE A 132 0.15 11.10 -1.95
C ILE A 132 1.66 11.21 -2.08
N ALA A 133 2.25 12.37 -1.77
CA ALA A 133 3.69 12.54 -1.75
C ALA A 133 4.37 11.61 -0.74
N LEU A 134 3.74 11.42 0.43
CA LEU A 134 4.21 10.49 1.46
C LEU A 134 4.18 9.04 0.95
N ILE A 135 3.07 8.60 0.36
CA ILE A 135 2.96 7.26 -0.23
C ILE A 135 4.02 7.05 -1.32
N LYS A 136 4.21 8.03 -2.20
CA LYS A 136 5.21 7.95 -3.26
C LYS A 136 6.62 7.81 -2.71
N SER A 137 6.98 8.63 -1.71
CA SER A 137 8.28 8.52 -1.05
C SER A 137 8.48 7.14 -0.41
N PHE A 138 7.44 6.59 0.22
CA PHE A 138 7.49 5.25 0.79
C PHE A 138 7.69 4.16 -0.27
N GLN A 139 7.06 4.28 -1.44
CA GLN A 139 7.25 3.35 -2.55
C GLN A 139 8.68 3.39 -3.11
N GLU A 140 9.26 4.59 -3.26
CA GLU A 140 10.63 4.77 -3.75
C GLU A 140 11.66 4.10 -2.83
N ASP A 141 11.46 4.21 -1.51
CA ASP A 141 12.38 3.67 -0.51
C ASP A 141 12.06 2.22 -0.08
N THR A 142 10.97 1.62 -0.60
CA THR A 142 10.57 0.24 -0.27
C THR A 142 11.69 -0.77 -0.55
N SER A 143 12.48 -0.55 -1.61
CA SER A 143 13.58 -1.44 -1.97
C SER A 143 14.68 -1.49 -0.90
N ALA A 144 15.01 -0.36 -0.29
CA ALA A 144 15.97 -0.28 0.81
C ALA A 144 15.39 -0.89 2.09
N PHE A 145 14.08 -0.73 2.26
CA PHE A 145 13.34 -1.21 3.42
C PHE A 145 13.31 -2.74 3.57
N ILE A 146 13.27 -3.46 2.44
CA ILE A 146 13.22 -4.93 2.45
C ILE A 146 14.61 -5.57 2.60
N LEU A 147 15.70 -4.83 2.45
CA LEU A 147 17.06 -5.39 2.52
C LEU A 147 17.39 -6.09 3.85
N PRO A 148 16.99 -5.56 5.03
CA PRO A 148 17.23 -6.23 6.31
C PRO A 148 16.53 -7.59 6.43
N ILE A 149 15.50 -7.87 5.62
CA ILE A 149 14.84 -9.19 5.57
C ILE A 149 15.82 -10.25 5.03
N PHE A 150 16.60 -9.90 4.00
CA PHE A 150 17.57 -10.80 3.39
C PHE A 150 18.92 -10.77 4.10
N PHE A 151 19.30 -9.63 4.68
CA PHE A 151 20.59 -9.42 5.34
C PHE A 151 20.40 -8.83 6.76
N PRO A 152 20.07 -9.66 7.77
CA PRO A 152 19.81 -9.20 9.14
C PRO A 152 20.96 -8.42 9.77
N ILE A 153 22.20 -8.61 9.29
CA ILE A 153 23.38 -7.86 9.73
C ILE A 153 23.22 -6.34 9.57
N LEU A 154 22.38 -5.89 8.63
CA LEU A 154 22.10 -4.48 8.40
C LEU A 154 21.38 -3.82 9.58
N ASN A 155 20.66 -4.59 10.42
CA ASN A 155 19.99 -4.06 11.62
C ASN A 155 20.97 -3.64 12.73
N TYR A 156 22.21 -4.14 12.68
CA TYR A 156 23.26 -3.76 13.64
C TYR A 156 24.08 -2.56 13.21
N LEU A 157 23.86 -2.04 11.98
CA LEU A 157 24.56 -0.86 11.51
C LEU A 157 24.10 0.39 12.28
N PRO A 158 25.03 1.27 12.67
CA PRO A 158 24.70 2.56 13.27
C PRO A 158 23.69 3.36 12.43
N ARG A 159 22.73 4.02 13.11
CA ARG A 159 21.64 4.76 12.45
C ARG A 159 22.11 5.83 11.46
N PHE A 160 23.27 6.44 11.68
CA PHE A 160 23.81 7.43 10.74
C PHE A 160 24.25 6.79 9.40
N LEU A 161 24.73 5.53 9.42
CA LEU A 161 25.09 4.79 8.21
C LEU A 161 23.85 4.29 7.49
N THR A 162 22.88 3.75 8.22
CA THR A 162 21.64 3.27 7.61
C THR A 162 20.83 4.42 7.01
N ARG A 163 20.79 5.59 7.66
CA ARG A 163 20.17 6.80 7.11
C ARG A 163 20.86 7.28 5.83
N LYS A 164 22.19 7.25 5.78
CA LYS A 164 22.97 7.70 4.62
C LYS A 164 22.90 6.73 3.43
N LEU A 165 22.87 5.43 3.71
CA LEU A 165 22.90 4.37 2.69
C LEU A 165 21.51 3.99 2.17
N PHE A 166 20.49 4.04 3.02
CA PHE A 166 19.18 3.42 2.76
C PHE A 166 17.98 4.35 2.99
N ARG A 167 18.21 5.64 3.28
CA ARG A 167 17.15 6.65 3.47
C ARG A 167 15.99 6.22 4.38
N PHE A 168 16.31 5.56 5.49
CA PHE A 168 15.31 5.16 6.50
C PHE A 168 14.62 6.34 7.23
N ASP A 169 14.82 7.59 6.80
CA ASP A 169 14.20 8.79 7.40
C ASP A 169 12.68 8.90 7.17
N ILE A 170 12.10 8.07 6.30
CA ILE A 170 10.66 8.05 6.05
C ILE A 170 9.88 7.54 7.26
N ILE A 171 10.34 6.52 7.97
CA ILE A 171 9.60 5.98 9.12
C ILE A 171 9.48 7.03 10.22
N ASP A 172 10.56 7.77 10.47
CA ASP A 172 10.56 8.86 11.43
C ASP A 172 9.62 9.99 10.99
N LYS A 173 9.62 10.35 9.70
CA LYS A 173 8.68 11.35 9.14
C LYS A 173 7.22 10.91 9.18
N VAL A 174 6.92 9.66 8.83
CA VAL A 174 5.55 9.10 8.89
C VAL A 174 5.07 9.06 10.33
N LYS A 175 5.92 8.61 11.27
CA LYS A 175 5.58 8.59 12.70
C LYS A 175 5.41 10.00 13.29
N GLN A 176 6.28 10.95 12.95
CA GLN A 176 6.17 12.35 13.39
C GLN A 176 4.88 13.00 12.87
N ASN A 177 4.59 12.84 11.57
CA ASN A 177 3.37 13.39 10.97
C ASN A 177 2.09 12.71 11.49
N ALA A 178 2.10 11.41 11.77
CA ALA A 178 0.94 10.69 12.30
C ALA A 178 0.68 10.98 13.79
N LEU A 179 1.71 11.34 14.56
CA LEU A 179 1.62 11.63 16.00
C LEU A 179 1.44 13.12 16.32
N GLY A 180 1.47 14.02 15.32
CA GLY A 180 1.28 15.45 15.52
C GLY A 180 2.33 16.08 16.44
N LEU A 181 3.57 15.58 16.38
CA LEU A 181 4.74 16.13 17.09
C LEU A 181 5.81 16.61 16.10
#